data_AF-A0A1A9UY58-F1
#
_entry.id   AF-A0A1A9UY58-F1
#
_cell.length_a   1.000
_cell.length_b   1.000
_cell.length_c   1.000
_cell.angle_alpha   90.00
_cell.angle_beta   90.00
_cell.angle_gamma   90.00
#
_symmetry.space_group_name_H-M   'P 1'
#
loop_
_entity.id
_entity.type
_entity.pdbx_description
1 polymer ?
#
loop_
_entity_poly.entity_id
_entity_poly.type
_entity_poly.pdbx_seq_one_letter_code
_entity_poly.pdbx_strand_id
1 'polypeptide(L)'
;MKIMLLRIGLRHNWQQQFRETCLLWNHVGKTSSQTSIGQRIMCRSVRSSARHRNAIQTKFQPMEATGGEPVPLGNVAKAFLFTGAFSFGSFFGASILEYENTRNMMLDKARQAKLSWFPRRTQEGTLQKLKNDLQRHWDQLTPSEKIFVPICAVNVLVFLAWRVPAWREVMLNYFCSNPASRAVCWPMFLSTFSHYSGLHLFANMYVLHSFCNPAIISLGKEQFLGLYLSAGVVASFASILYKSVTAQAGLSLGASGAIMAILAYVCAQYPDTQLSILFLPMLTFSAGAAIKVIMGVDFAGCILGWKFFDHAAHLGGALFGLFWAFYGIDIWQKRLPFVTKYHDWRKTKQ
;
A
#
# COMPACT_ATOMS: atom_id res chain seq x y z
N MET A 1 12.83 -27.15 12.92
CA MET A 1 12.26 -28.37 12.29
C MET A 1 10.76 -28.54 12.48
N LYS A 2 10.20 -28.45 13.71
CA LYS A 2 8.74 -28.56 13.95
C LYS A 2 7.86 -27.49 13.25
N ILE A 3 8.34 -26.25 13.14
CA ILE A 3 7.62 -25.17 12.41
C ILE A 3 7.62 -25.38 10.89
N MET A 4 8.63 -26.05 10.35
CA MET A 4 8.75 -26.33 8.91
C MET A 4 7.81 -27.47 8.48
N LEU A 5 7.60 -28.46 9.35
CA LEU A 5 6.68 -29.58 9.10
C LEU A 5 5.20 -29.17 9.21
N LEU A 6 4.84 -28.29 10.16
CA LEU A 6 3.51 -27.67 10.23
C LEU A 6 3.18 -26.82 8.99
N ARG A 7 4.19 -26.16 8.40
CA ARG A 7 4.04 -25.33 7.18
C ARG A 7 3.88 -26.15 5.89
N ILE A 8 4.44 -27.35 5.82
CA ILE A 8 4.26 -28.26 4.67
C ILE A 8 2.84 -28.87 4.68
N GLY A 9 2.28 -29.16 5.86
CA GLY A 9 0.91 -29.69 6.01
C GLY A 9 -0.17 -28.74 5.48
N LEU A 10 -0.03 -27.43 5.67
CA LEU A 10 -0.96 -26.42 5.16
C LEU A 10 -0.93 -26.28 3.63
N ARG A 11 0.21 -26.59 2.98
CA ARG A 11 0.39 -26.57 1.52
C ARG A 11 -0.40 -27.68 0.81
N HIS A 12 -0.57 -28.84 1.46
CA HIS A 12 -1.28 -29.98 0.88
C HIS A 12 -2.80 -29.81 0.89
N ASN A 13 -3.36 -29.19 1.93
CA ASN A 13 -4.81 -29.01 2.08
C ASN A 13 -5.40 -28.07 1.00
N TRP A 14 -4.66 -27.04 0.61
CA TRP A 14 -5.09 -26.08 -0.43
C TRP A 14 -5.11 -26.66 -1.85
N GLN A 15 -4.18 -27.57 -2.21
CA GLN A 15 -4.19 -28.21 -3.54
C GLN A 15 -5.30 -29.26 -3.72
N GLN A 16 -5.83 -29.79 -2.62
CA GLN A 16 -7.01 -30.67 -2.64
C GLN A 16 -8.30 -29.84 -2.76
N GLN A 17 -8.43 -28.77 -1.99
CA GLN A 17 -9.66 -27.95 -1.98
C GLN A 17 -9.88 -27.15 -3.28
N PHE A 18 -8.81 -26.81 -4.01
CA PHE A 18 -8.89 -26.19 -5.34
C PHE A 18 -9.34 -27.18 -6.44
N ARG A 19 -9.07 -28.49 -6.28
CA ARG A 19 -9.55 -29.52 -7.22
C ARG A 19 -11.04 -29.81 -7.06
N GLU A 20 -11.55 -29.77 -5.83
CA GLU A 20 -12.96 -30.01 -5.54
C GLU A 20 -13.87 -28.85 -5.97
N THR A 21 -13.36 -27.60 -5.99
CA THR A 21 -14.11 -26.43 -6.46
C THR A 21 -14.22 -26.35 -7.99
N CYS A 22 -13.29 -26.94 -8.75
CA CYS A 22 -13.40 -27.05 -10.21
C CYS A 22 -14.43 -28.10 -10.67
N LEU A 23 -14.78 -29.09 -9.84
CA LEU A 23 -15.74 -30.14 -10.19
C LEU A 23 -17.21 -29.75 -9.91
N LEU A 24 -17.45 -28.68 -9.16
CA LEU A 24 -18.79 -28.20 -8.82
C LEU A 24 -19.34 -27.15 -9.80
N TRP A 25 -18.63 -26.84 -10.89
CA TRP A 25 -19.01 -25.83 -11.88
C TRP A 25 -19.57 -26.44 -13.17
N ASN A 26 -20.39 -27.49 -13.06
CA ASN A 26 -21.06 -28.10 -14.22
C ASN A 26 -22.57 -28.28 -14.11
N HIS A 27 -23.21 -27.71 -13.09
CA HIS A 27 -24.67 -27.62 -13.06
C HIS A 27 -25.11 -26.32 -12.38
N VAL A 28 -25.60 -25.38 -13.18
CA VAL A 28 -26.88 -24.65 -12.98
C VAL A 28 -27.10 -23.83 -14.26
N GLY A 29 -28.15 -24.20 -15.00
CA GLY A 29 -28.57 -23.56 -16.24
C GLY A 29 -29.66 -22.50 -16.02
N LYS A 30 -29.61 -21.50 -16.90
CA LYS A 30 -30.69 -20.74 -17.57
C LYS A 30 -32.05 -20.60 -16.86
N THR A 31 -32.50 -19.34 -16.74
CA THR A 31 -33.76 -18.86 -17.36
C THR A 31 -33.76 -17.33 -17.49
N SER A 32 -34.46 -16.88 -18.54
CA SER A 32 -34.61 -15.52 -19.07
C SER A 32 -36.02 -14.97 -18.80
N SER A 33 -36.18 -13.65 -18.67
CA SER A 33 -37.31 -12.92 -19.26
C SER A 33 -37.11 -11.40 -19.23
N GLN A 34 -37.54 -10.77 -20.33
CA GLN A 34 -37.60 -9.34 -20.60
C GLN A 34 -38.82 -8.69 -19.92
N THR A 35 -38.78 -7.38 -19.69
CA THR A 35 -39.88 -6.45 -20.05
C THR A 35 -39.45 -4.99 -19.92
N SER A 36 -39.76 -4.22 -20.96
CA SER A 36 -39.65 -2.76 -21.04
C SER A 36 -40.86 -2.07 -20.42
N ILE A 37 -40.73 -0.81 -19.98
CA ILE A 37 -41.70 0.30 -20.19
C ILE A 37 -40.95 1.60 -19.86
N GLY A 38 -41.02 2.57 -20.77
CA GLY A 38 -40.48 3.92 -20.58
C GLY A 38 -41.54 4.93 -20.17
N GLN A 39 -41.11 6.09 -19.67
CA GLN A 39 -41.81 7.35 -19.86
C GLN A 39 -40.85 8.55 -19.65
N ARG A 40 -40.83 9.42 -20.67
CA ARG A 40 -40.23 10.76 -20.69
C ARG A 40 -41.18 11.75 -20.02
N ILE A 41 -40.66 12.70 -19.25
CA ILE A 41 -41.27 14.02 -19.07
C ILE A 41 -40.19 15.10 -19.19
N MET A 42 -40.48 16.10 -20.02
CA MET A 42 -39.63 17.24 -20.38
C MET A 42 -39.92 18.48 -19.51
N CYS A 43 -38.83 19.17 -19.15
CA CYS A 43 -38.60 20.61 -18.97
C CYS A 43 -39.65 21.53 -18.31
N ARG A 44 -39.17 22.32 -17.34
CA ARG A 44 -39.41 23.77 -17.31
C ARG A 44 -38.19 24.54 -16.78
N SER A 45 -37.74 25.48 -17.61
CA SER A 45 -36.69 26.47 -17.35
C SER A 45 -37.27 27.65 -16.55
N VAL A 46 -36.54 28.12 -15.53
CA VAL A 46 -36.67 29.48 -15.01
C VAL A 46 -35.27 30.07 -14.89
N ARG A 47 -35.00 31.14 -15.65
CA ARG A 47 -33.78 31.95 -15.58
C ARG A 47 -34.00 33.15 -14.65
N SER A 48 -32.96 33.42 -13.87
CA SER A 48 -32.40 34.73 -13.50
C SER A 48 -33.12 35.61 -12.46
N SER A 49 -32.47 35.87 -11.32
CA SER A 49 -31.68 37.11 -11.17
C SER A 49 -30.72 37.05 -9.97
N ALA A 50 -29.56 37.69 -10.15
CA ALA A 50 -28.36 37.59 -9.35
C ALA A 50 -28.36 38.43 -8.07
N ARG A 51 -27.66 37.95 -7.04
CA ARG A 51 -26.98 38.85 -6.08
C ARG A 51 -25.67 38.22 -5.63
N HIS A 52 -24.58 38.72 -6.21
CA HIS A 52 -23.20 38.48 -5.80
C HIS A 52 -23.03 38.79 -4.30
N ARG A 53 -22.65 37.77 -3.52
CA ARG A 53 -21.90 37.93 -2.27
C ARG A 53 -20.69 37.01 -2.37
N ASN A 54 -19.51 37.61 -2.49
CA ASN A 54 -18.22 36.95 -2.39
C ASN A 54 -18.03 36.45 -0.96
N ALA A 55 -18.59 35.27 -0.66
CA ALA A 55 -18.08 34.42 0.39
C ALA A 55 -17.00 33.56 -0.25
N ILE A 56 -15.74 33.72 0.19
CA ILE A 56 -14.66 32.77 -0.09
C ILE A 56 -15.05 31.47 0.64
N GLN A 57 -15.89 30.69 -0.02
CA GLN A 57 -16.25 29.35 0.38
C GLN A 57 -15.37 28.44 -0.46
N THR A 58 -14.17 28.14 0.02
CA THR A 58 -13.30 27.10 -0.54
C THR A 58 -13.94 25.73 -0.29
N LYS A 59 -15.05 25.44 -0.99
CA LYS A 59 -15.50 24.07 -1.21
C LYS A 59 -14.47 23.44 -2.14
N PHE A 60 -13.48 22.79 -1.56
CA PHE A 60 -12.57 21.87 -2.25
C PHE A 60 -13.43 20.75 -2.86
N GLN A 61 -13.82 20.92 -4.12
CA GLN A 61 -14.59 19.94 -4.89
C GLN A 61 -13.73 18.68 -5.12
N PRO A 62 -14.33 17.48 -5.27
CA PRO A 62 -13.59 16.32 -5.79
C PRO A 62 -12.92 16.71 -7.11
N MET A 63 -11.67 16.32 -7.32
CA MET A 63 -10.97 16.60 -8.57
C MET A 63 -11.62 15.82 -9.72
N GLU A 64 -12.55 16.46 -10.43
CA GLU A 64 -12.97 16.01 -11.75
C GLU A 64 -11.78 16.19 -12.70
N ALA A 65 -11.20 15.07 -13.12
CA ALA A 65 -10.21 15.07 -14.18
C ALA A 65 -10.87 15.60 -15.45
N THR A 66 -10.25 16.59 -16.08
CA THR A 66 -10.55 17.00 -17.45
C THR A 66 -10.51 15.76 -18.34
N GLY A 67 -11.63 15.44 -18.98
CA GLY A 67 -11.82 14.17 -19.67
C GLY A 67 -10.92 13.97 -20.89
N GLY A 68 -10.76 12.69 -21.26
CA GLY A 68 -10.77 12.27 -22.67
C GLY A 68 -9.45 12.19 -23.44
N GLU A 69 -8.30 12.53 -22.88
CA GLU A 69 -7.04 12.29 -23.59
C GLU A 69 -6.70 10.78 -23.57
N PRO A 70 -6.53 10.13 -24.73
CA PRO A 70 -6.15 8.73 -24.79
C PRO A 70 -4.78 8.54 -24.14
N VAL A 71 -4.67 7.55 -23.25
CA VAL A 71 -3.40 7.27 -22.56
C VAL A 71 -2.36 6.88 -23.61
N PRO A 72 -1.22 7.58 -23.70
CA PRO A 72 -0.18 7.22 -24.64
C PRO A 72 0.34 5.80 -24.34
N LEU A 73 0.40 4.91 -25.33
CA LEU A 73 0.94 3.55 -25.15
C LEU A 73 2.37 3.57 -24.56
N GLY A 74 3.17 4.56 -24.93
CA GLY A 74 4.50 4.78 -24.35
C GLY A 74 4.50 5.04 -22.84
N ASN A 75 3.42 5.60 -22.29
CA ASN A 75 3.29 5.82 -20.85
C ASN A 75 3.03 4.51 -20.09
N VAL A 76 2.24 3.59 -20.68
CA VAL A 76 2.02 2.25 -20.10
C VAL A 76 3.34 1.47 -20.07
N ALA A 77 4.13 1.52 -21.14
CA ALA A 77 5.43 0.89 -21.20
C ALA A 77 6.42 1.47 -20.17
N LYS A 78 6.47 2.80 -20.03
CA LYS A 78 7.28 3.48 -18.99
C LYS A 78 6.86 3.05 -17.59
N ALA A 79 5.54 3.00 -17.33
CA ALA A 79 5.01 2.56 -16.04
C ALA A 79 5.41 1.12 -15.74
N PHE A 80 5.29 0.20 -16.70
CA PHE A 80 5.71 -1.19 -16.54
C PHE A 80 7.20 -1.32 -16.20
N LEU A 81 8.07 -0.66 -16.98
CA LEU A 81 9.51 -0.67 -16.74
C LEU A 81 9.87 -0.07 -15.39
N PHE A 82 9.23 1.04 -15.02
CA PHE A 82 9.42 1.67 -13.72
C PHE A 82 8.99 0.75 -12.57
N THR A 83 7.83 0.11 -12.67
CA THR A 83 7.37 -0.85 -11.65
C THR A 83 8.37 -1.98 -11.45
N GLY A 84 8.88 -2.57 -12.54
CA GLY A 84 9.93 -3.59 -12.46
C GLY A 84 11.19 -3.07 -11.76
N ALA A 85 11.79 -2.01 -12.29
CA ALA A 85 13.02 -1.43 -11.76
C ALA A 85 12.90 -0.97 -10.30
N PHE A 86 11.79 -0.31 -9.94
CA PHE A 86 11.52 0.17 -8.59
C PHE A 86 11.31 -0.99 -7.60
N SER A 87 10.60 -2.05 -8.03
CA SER A 87 10.38 -3.23 -7.17
C SER A 87 11.68 -4.00 -6.93
N PHE A 88 12.52 -4.17 -7.96
CA PHE A 88 13.87 -4.74 -7.80
C PHE A 88 14.74 -3.86 -6.88
N GLY A 89 14.74 -2.54 -7.10
CA GLY A 89 15.47 -1.60 -6.24
C GLY A 89 14.99 -1.66 -4.78
N SER A 90 13.68 -1.75 -4.55
CA SER A 90 13.09 -1.90 -3.23
C SER A 90 13.48 -3.22 -2.56
N PHE A 91 13.50 -4.33 -3.32
CA PHE A 91 13.92 -5.64 -2.83
C PHE A 91 15.39 -5.66 -2.38
N PHE A 92 16.30 -5.19 -3.24
CA PHE A 92 17.73 -5.16 -2.92
C PHE A 92 18.05 -4.09 -1.86
N GLY A 93 17.38 -2.94 -1.90
CA GLY A 93 17.47 -1.92 -0.86
C GLY A 93 17.07 -2.46 0.51
N ALA A 94 15.93 -3.16 0.59
CA ALA A 94 15.51 -3.84 1.82
C ALA A 94 16.52 -4.89 2.29
N SER A 95 17.12 -5.65 1.35
CA SER A 95 18.17 -6.62 1.66
C SER A 95 19.43 -5.97 2.25
N ILE A 96 19.85 -4.83 1.72
CA ILE A 96 20.97 -4.05 2.26
C ILE A 96 20.61 -3.48 3.64
N LEU A 97 19.41 -2.94 3.80
CA LEU A 97 18.94 -2.40 5.08
C LEU A 97 18.92 -3.46 6.17
N GLU A 98 18.46 -4.68 5.87
CA GLU A 98 18.45 -5.81 6.80
C GLU A 98 19.87 -6.18 7.22
N TYR A 99 20.78 -6.26 6.24
CA TYR A 99 22.20 -6.52 6.49
C TYR A 99 22.84 -5.46 7.39
N GLU A 100 22.70 -4.17 7.06
CA GLU A 100 23.30 -3.08 7.84
C GLU A 100 22.68 -2.96 9.24
N ASN A 101 21.37 -3.17 9.38
CA ASN A 101 20.70 -3.19 10.69
C ASN A 101 21.24 -4.33 11.57
N THR A 102 21.40 -5.52 10.99
CA THR A 102 21.92 -6.70 11.71
C THR A 102 23.38 -6.47 12.12
N ARG A 103 24.19 -5.93 11.21
CA ARG A 103 25.60 -5.61 11.46
C ARG A 103 25.75 -4.55 12.55
N ASN A 104 24.99 -3.45 12.48
CA ASN A 104 25.06 -2.38 13.47
C ASN A 104 24.65 -2.89 14.86
N MET A 105 23.61 -3.73 14.94
CA MET A 105 23.22 -4.38 16.19
C MET A 105 24.35 -5.26 16.77
N MET A 106 25.05 -6.03 15.92
CA MET A 106 26.19 -6.85 16.38
C MET A 106 27.36 -5.99 16.86
N LEU A 107 27.68 -4.91 16.14
CA LEU A 107 28.75 -3.98 16.51
C LEU A 107 28.44 -3.23 17.81
N ASP A 108 27.20 -2.80 18.01
CA ASP A 108 26.79 -2.12 19.24
C ASP A 108 26.85 -3.07 20.44
N LYS A 109 26.42 -4.33 20.30
CA LYS A 109 26.58 -5.35 21.35
C LYS A 109 28.05 -5.64 21.66
N ALA A 110 28.90 -5.76 20.64
CA ALA A 110 30.34 -5.96 20.83
C ALA A 110 31.00 -4.75 21.51
N ARG A 111 30.62 -3.53 21.14
CA ARG A 111 31.11 -2.30 21.76
C ARG A 111 30.64 -2.19 23.21
N GLN A 112 29.36 -2.47 23.50
CA GLN A 112 28.83 -2.46 24.86
C GLN A 112 29.53 -3.49 25.76
N ALA A 113 29.79 -4.69 25.24
CA ALA A 113 30.57 -5.70 25.95
C ALA A 113 32.00 -5.22 26.29
N LYS A 114 32.61 -4.41 25.41
CA LYS A 114 33.95 -3.84 25.61
C LYS A 114 33.96 -2.60 26.52
N LEU A 115 32.91 -1.78 26.50
CA LEU A 115 32.84 -0.47 27.18
C LEU A 115 32.12 -0.50 28.54
N SER A 116 31.68 -1.66 29.04
CA SER A 116 30.96 -1.80 30.32
C SER A 116 31.72 -1.28 31.55
N TRP A 117 33.00 -0.91 31.40
CA TRP A 117 33.90 -0.47 32.47
C TRP A 117 34.07 1.04 32.67
N PHE A 118 33.55 1.89 31.77
CA PHE A 118 33.77 3.35 31.88
C PHE A 118 32.45 4.13 32.03
N PRO A 119 32.16 4.71 33.21
CA PRO A 119 31.03 5.60 33.38
C PRO A 119 31.30 6.92 32.64
N ARG A 120 30.48 7.21 31.62
CA ARG A 120 30.57 8.46 30.87
C ARG A 120 29.75 9.54 31.57
N ARG A 121 30.43 10.48 32.24
CA ARG A 121 29.79 11.65 32.85
C ARG A 121 29.76 12.78 31.83
N THR A 122 28.62 12.98 31.17
CA THR A 122 28.41 14.09 30.23
C THR A 122 27.53 15.16 30.85
N GLN A 123 27.98 16.41 30.79
CA GLN A 123 27.18 17.58 31.10
C GLN A 123 26.21 17.81 29.94
N GLU A 124 24.91 17.59 30.15
CA GLU A 124 23.91 17.61 29.08
C GLU A 124 23.35 19.01 28.85
N GLY A 125 23.56 19.57 27.66
CA GLY A 125 22.85 20.76 27.21
C GLY A 125 21.39 20.47 26.80
N THR A 126 20.54 21.50 26.69
CA THR A 126 19.10 21.37 26.39
C THR A 126 18.79 20.58 25.11
N LEU A 127 19.56 20.79 24.03
CA LEU A 127 19.42 20.01 22.79
C LEU A 127 19.79 18.54 22.96
N GLN A 128 20.80 18.26 23.77
CA GLN A 128 21.21 16.88 24.06
C GLN A 128 20.14 16.16 24.86
N LYS A 129 19.51 16.84 25.82
CA LYS A 129 18.37 16.32 26.57
C LYS A 129 17.20 15.99 25.65
N LEU A 130 16.80 16.91 24.76
CA LEU A 130 15.74 16.66 23.77
C LEU A 130 16.07 15.45 22.89
N LYS A 131 17.31 15.35 22.39
CA LYS A 131 17.76 14.22 21.58
C LYS A 131 17.69 12.90 22.36
N ASN A 132 18.14 12.90 23.62
CA ASN A 132 18.10 11.73 24.50
C ASN A 132 16.66 11.30 24.80
N ASP A 133 15.76 12.27 25.04
CA ASP A 133 14.34 12.02 25.28
C ASP A 133 13.69 11.41 24.04
N LEU A 134 13.92 11.98 22.84
CA LEU A 134 13.42 11.41 21.58
C LEU A 134 13.96 10.00 21.34
N GLN A 135 15.25 9.78 21.58
CA GLN A 135 15.88 8.47 21.43
C GLN A 135 15.24 7.45 22.38
N ARG A 136 15.00 7.84 23.64
CA ARG A 136 14.35 6.98 24.64
C ARG A 136 12.93 6.58 24.22
N HIS A 137 12.13 7.53 23.74
CA HIS A 137 10.79 7.23 23.23
C HIS A 137 10.86 6.32 21.99
N TRP A 138 11.77 6.59 21.07
CA TRP A 138 11.99 5.75 19.90
C TRP A 138 12.37 4.32 20.28
N ASP A 139 13.26 4.16 21.26
CA ASP A 139 13.74 2.84 21.68
C ASP A 139 12.63 1.99 22.30
N GLN A 140 11.65 2.61 22.97
CA GLN A 140 10.47 1.97 23.55
C GLN A 140 9.47 1.45 22.51
N LEU A 141 9.51 1.95 21.27
CA LEU A 141 8.59 1.52 20.22
C LEU A 141 8.83 0.06 19.82
N THR A 142 7.74 -0.65 19.59
CA THR A 142 7.74 -1.99 18.98
C THR A 142 8.36 -1.95 17.57
N PRO A 143 8.84 -3.09 17.04
CA PRO A 143 9.36 -3.13 15.67
C PRO A 143 8.37 -2.65 14.61
N SER A 144 7.07 -2.86 14.86
CA SER A 144 6.00 -2.44 13.95
C SER A 144 5.74 -0.94 14.03
N GLU A 145 5.74 -0.35 15.22
CA GLU A 145 5.66 1.10 15.40
C GLU A 145 6.86 1.84 14.78
N LYS A 146 8.07 1.26 14.88
CA LYS A 146 9.29 1.82 14.26
C LYS A 146 9.22 1.91 12.73
N ILE A 147 8.29 1.17 12.10
CA ILE A 147 8.02 1.28 10.66
C ILE A 147 6.77 2.13 10.39
N PHE A 148 5.70 1.91 11.16
CA PHE A 148 4.45 2.62 11.00
C PHE A 148 4.58 4.13 11.23
N VAL A 149 5.24 4.55 12.33
CA VAL A 149 5.34 5.97 12.70
C VAL A 149 6.00 6.80 11.61
N PRO A 150 7.16 6.41 11.02
CA PRO A 150 7.73 7.14 9.89
C PRO A 150 6.81 7.20 8.66
N ILE A 151 6.14 6.10 8.29
CA ILE A 151 5.21 6.09 7.16
C ILE A 151 4.04 7.03 7.41
N CYS A 152 3.46 6.99 8.61
CA CYS A 152 2.38 7.87 9.03
C CYS A 152 2.81 9.34 9.01
N ALA A 153 3.99 9.65 9.56
CA ALA A 153 4.54 11.00 9.56
C ALA A 153 4.72 11.55 8.13
N VAL A 154 5.27 10.75 7.21
CA VAL A 154 5.40 11.15 5.79
C VAL A 154 4.03 11.41 5.17
N ASN A 155 3.05 10.54 5.38
CA ASN A 155 1.69 10.74 4.87
C ASN A 155 1.02 12.01 5.43
N VAL A 156 1.21 12.31 6.72
CA VAL A 156 0.72 13.53 7.35
C VAL A 156 1.40 14.76 6.74
N LEU A 157 2.72 14.74 6.53
CA LEU A 157 3.45 15.85 5.92
C LEU A 157 2.97 16.11 4.48
N VAL A 158 2.80 15.06 3.68
CA VAL A 158 2.28 15.17 2.31
C VAL A 158 0.82 15.67 2.31
N PHE A 159 0.01 15.23 3.28
CA PHE A 159 -1.35 15.75 3.47
C PHE A 159 -1.36 17.24 3.84
N LEU A 160 -0.44 17.70 4.68
CA LEU A 160 -0.30 19.12 5.00
C LEU A 160 0.21 19.92 3.79
N ALA A 161 1.06 19.34 2.95
CA ALA A 161 1.52 19.96 1.71
C ALA A 161 0.36 20.28 0.75
N TRP A 162 -0.70 19.45 0.71
CA TRP A 162 -1.94 19.76 -0.02
C TRP A 162 -2.67 21.02 0.47
N ARG A 163 -2.37 21.50 1.69
CA ARG A 163 -2.99 22.70 2.28
C ARG A 163 -2.26 23.99 1.91
N VAL A 164 -1.12 23.90 1.23
CA VAL A 164 -0.34 25.05 0.78
C VAL A 164 -0.72 25.37 -0.67
N PRO A 165 -1.45 26.48 -0.95
CA PRO A 165 -1.93 26.77 -2.31
C PRO A 165 -0.81 26.87 -3.35
N ALA A 166 0.36 27.40 -2.94
CA ALA A 166 1.54 27.52 -3.80
C ALA A 166 2.10 26.18 -4.29
N TRP A 167 1.79 25.07 -3.61
CA TRP A 167 2.30 23.74 -3.97
C TRP A 167 1.31 22.92 -4.79
N ARG A 168 0.11 23.45 -5.08
CA ARG A 168 -0.95 22.70 -5.76
C ARG A 168 -0.49 22.03 -7.05
N GLU A 169 0.21 22.75 -7.92
CA GLU A 169 0.71 22.19 -9.19
C GLU A 169 1.73 21.08 -8.97
N VAL A 170 2.61 21.21 -7.97
CA VAL A 170 3.57 20.16 -7.62
C VAL A 170 2.82 18.93 -7.12
N MET A 171 1.81 19.11 -6.27
CA MET A 171 1.01 18.01 -5.73
C MET A 171 0.23 17.28 -6.84
N LEU A 172 -0.35 18.01 -7.80
CA LEU A 172 -1.06 17.41 -8.94
C LEU A 172 -0.13 16.64 -9.87
N ASN A 173 1.05 17.18 -10.15
CA ASN A 173 1.97 16.60 -11.13
C ASN A 173 2.80 15.44 -10.56
N TYR A 174 3.09 15.45 -9.25
CA TYR A 174 3.99 14.48 -8.62
C TYR A 174 3.34 13.61 -7.56
N PHE A 175 2.24 14.03 -6.91
CA PHE A 175 1.57 13.28 -5.83
C PHE A 175 0.19 12.74 -6.24
N CYS A 176 -0.15 12.83 -7.53
CA CYS A 176 -1.29 12.16 -8.13
C CYS A 176 -0.84 11.37 -9.35
N SER A 177 -1.12 10.07 -9.37
CA SER A 177 -0.88 9.25 -10.56
C SER A 177 -1.94 9.56 -11.62
N ASN A 178 -1.49 10.09 -12.75
CA ASN A 178 -2.30 10.38 -13.92
C ASN A 178 -1.71 9.65 -15.14
N PRO A 179 -2.42 8.69 -15.75
CA PRO A 179 -1.88 7.93 -16.87
C PRO A 179 -1.61 8.81 -18.12
N ALA A 180 -2.34 9.91 -18.29
CA ALA A 180 -2.17 10.85 -19.39
C ALA A 180 -1.08 11.92 -19.15
N SER A 181 -0.48 11.97 -17.95
CA SER A 181 0.55 12.96 -17.63
C SER A 181 1.87 12.70 -18.37
N ARG A 182 2.66 13.76 -18.57
CA ARG A 182 4.06 13.64 -19.06
C ARG A 182 4.96 12.95 -18.03
N ALA A 183 4.72 13.18 -16.75
CA ALA A 183 5.41 12.53 -15.65
C ALA A 183 4.56 11.34 -15.17
N VAL A 184 4.96 10.11 -15.49
CA VAL A 184 4.21 8.90 -15.12
C VAL A 184 4.89 8.16 -13.97
N CYS A 185 6.21 8.01 -14.03
CA CYS A 185 6.97 7.14 -13.13
C CYS A 185 6.94 7.59 -11.66
N TRP A 186 7.47 8.78 -11.34
CA TRP A 186 7.52 9.25 -9.96
C TRP A 186 6.15 9.38 -9.28
N PRO A 187 5.09 9.84 -9.96
CA PRO A 187 3.76 9.84 -9.38
C PRO A 187 3.24 8.46 -8.97
N MET A 188 3.64 7.37 -9.63
CA MET A 188 3.24 6.02 -9.21
C MET A 188 3.71 5.67 -7.80
N PHE A 189 4.87 6.20 -7.40
CA PHE A 189 5.43 6.00 -6.08
C PHE A 189 4.88 7.02 -5.08
N LEU A 190 5.02 8.31 -5.39
CA LEU A 190 4.68 9.41 -4.49
C LEU A 190 3.18 9.49 -4.18
N SER A 191 2.32 9.06 -5.11
CA SER A 191 0.88 8.99 -4.89
C SER A 191 0.51 8.06 -3.72
N THR A 192 1.33 7.06 -3.41
CA THR A 192 1.14 6.14 -2.28
C THR A 192 1.14 6.88 -0.94
N PHE A 193 1.80 8.03 -0.84
CA PHE A 193 1.88 8.85 0.37
C PHE A 193 0.91 10.03 0.37
N SER A 194 0.07 10.15 -0.66
CA SER A 194 -0.75 11.33 -0.92
C SER A 194 -2.21 11.07 -0.57
N HIS A 195 -2.82 11.97 0.20
CA HIS A 195 -4.21 11.89 0.61
C HIS A 195 -4.86 13.27 0.48
N TYR A 196 -6.04 13.35 -0.13
CA TYR A 196 -6.74 14.62 -0.34
C TYR A 196 -7.63 15.02 0.85
N SER A 197 -8.27 14.04 1.52
CA SER A 197 -9.19 14.28 2.63
C SER A 197 -8.70 13.64 3.93
N GLY A 198 -9.07 14.27 5.06
CA GLY A 198 -8.67 13.79 6.39
C GLY A 198 -9.21 12.40 6.71
N LEU A 199 -10.46 12.11 6.31
CA LEU A 199 -11.06 10.78 6.45
C LEU A 199 -10.29 9.72 5.65
N HIS A 200 -9.88 10.05 4.42
CA HIS A 200 -9.11 9.13 3.58
C HIS A 200 -7.75 8.83 4.21
N LEU A 201 -7.04 9.84 4.72
CA LEU A 201 -5.79 9.65 5.46
C LEU A 201 -6.00 8.79 6.71
N PHE A 202 -7.00 9.13 7.53
CA PHE A 202 -7.30 8.42 8.77
C PHE A 202 -7.60 6.94 8.51
N ALA A 203 -8.49 6.63 7.56
CA ALA A 203 -8.85 5.25 7.22
C ALA A 203 -7.63 4.44 6.77
N ASN A 204 -6.77 5.02 5.91
CA ASN A 204 -5.55 4.34 5.47
C ASN A 204 -4.57 4.09 6.61
N MET A 205 -4.29 5.10 7.43
CA MET A 205 -3.35 4.94 8.55
C MET A 205 -3.89 3.99 9.61
N TYR A 206 -5.20 3.99 9.84
CA TYR A 206 -5.86 3.05 10.74
C TYR A 206 -5.71 1.59 10.26
N VAL A 207 -6.05 1.30 9.01
CA VAL A 207 -5.92 -0.06 8.46
C VAL A 207 -4.45 -0.47 8.42
N LEU A 208 -3.56 0.42 7.97
CA LEU A 208 -2.12 0.13 7.95
C LEU A 208 -1.62 -0.23 9.35
N HIS A 209 -1.95 0.56 10.37
CA HIS A 209 -1.54 0.30 11.76
C HIS A 209 -2.01 -1.08 12.24
N SER A 210 -3.28 -1.41 12.01
CA SER A 210 -3.89 -2.68 12.45
C SER A 210 -3.23 -3.92 11.84
N PHE A 211 -2.78 -3.83 10.58
CA PHE A 211 -2.15 -4.96 9.88
C PHE A 211 -0.62 -4.90 9.87
N CYS A 212 0.00 -3.79 10.33
CA CYS A 212 1.44 -3.62 10.38
C CYS A 212 2.10 -4.68 11.28
N ASN A 213 1.57 -4.88 12.48
CA ASN A 213 2.13 -5.82 13.45
C ASN A 213 2.15 -7.28 12.96
N PRO A 214 1.02 -7.90 12.55
CA PRO A 214 1.04 -9.27 12.05
C PRO A 214 1.89 -9.42 10.79
N ALA A 215 1.91 -8.42 9.90
CA ALA A 215 2.74 -8.46 8.71
C ALA A 215 4.25 -8.43 9.04
N ILE A 216 4.68 -7.55 9.96
CA ILE A 216 6.09 -7.44 10.36
C ILE A 216 6.55 -8.64 11.18
N ILE A 217 5.69 -9.25 12.01
CA ILE A 217 6.03 -10.49 12.71
C ILE A 217 6.28 -11.62 11.70
N SER A 218 5.50 -11.65 10.61
CA SER A 218 5.61 -12.68 9.56
C SER A 218 6.80 -12.46 8.62
N LEU A 219 7.05 -11.21 8.20
CA LEU A 219 8.03 -10.86 7.16
C LEU A 219 9.37 -10.33 7.72
N GLY A 220 9.36 -9.76 8.91
CA GLY A 220 10.40 -8.82 9.34
C GLY A 220 10.18 -7.41 8.78
N LYS A 221 10.78 -6.41 9.43
CA LYS A 221 10.52 -5.00 9.16
C LYS A 221 11.05 -4.54 7.80
N GLU A 222 12.19 -5.07 7.36
CA GLU A 222 12.80 -4.70 6.08
C GLU A 222 12.06 -5.32 4.89
N GLN A 223 11.73 -6.60 4.97
CA GLN A 223 10.92 -7.27 3.94
C GLN A 223 9.53 -6.64 3.83
N PHE A 224 8.90 -6.29 4.98
CA PHE A 224 7.65 -5.54 4.99
C PHE A 224 7.78 -4.21 4.25
N LEU A 225 8.83 -3.43 4.52
CA LEU A 225 9.04 -2.15 3.85
C LEU A 225 9.24 -2.32 2.34
N GLY A 226 10.07 -3.29 1.93
CA GLY A 226 10.27 -3.62 0.52
C GLY A 226 8.98 -4.03 -0.18
N LEU A 227 8.14 -4.85 0.48
CA LEU A 227 6.83 -5.25 0.00
C LEU A 227 5.88 -4.05 -0.14
N TYR A 228 5.77 -3.20 0.90
CA TYR A 228 4.88 -2.04 0.92
C TYR A 228 5.20 -1.05 -0.21
N LEU A 229 6.49 -0.72 -0.40
CA LEU A 229 6.93 0.21 -1.44
C LEU A 229 6.72 -0.37 -2.85
N SER A 230 7.03 -1.66 -3.05
CA SER A 230 6.78 -2.35 -4.32
C SER A 230 5.28 -2.45 -4.63
N ALA A 231 4.46 -2.75 -3.61
CA ALA A 231 3.02 -2.83 -3.74
C ALA A 231 2.39 -1.50 -4.16
N GLY A 232 2.88 -0.36 -3.66
CA GLY A 232 2.43 0.97 -4.08
C GLY A 232 2.60 1.21 -5.59
N VAL A 233 3.79 0.90 -6.13
CA VAL A 233 4.05 1.08 -7.57
C VAL A 233 3.34 0.02 -8.44
N VAL A 234 3.16 -1.20 -7.95
CA VAL A 234 2.39 -2.25 -8.64
C VAL A 234 0.89 -1.89 -8.69
N ALA A 235 0.33 -1.40 -7.59
CA ALA A 235 -1.05 -0.91 -7.54
C ALA A 235 -1.27 0.28 -8.48
N SER A 236 -0.35 1.26 -8.47
CA SER A 236 -0.39 2.38 -9.41
C SER A 236 -0.31 1.92 -10.87
N PHE A 237 0.50 0.91 -11.19
CA PHE A 237 0.56 0.33 -12.53
C PHE A 237 -0.76 -0.34 -12.92
N ALA A 238 -1.37 -1.12 -12.03
CA ALA A 238 -2.67 -1.74 -12.29
C ALA A 238 -3.76 -0.70 -12.59
N SER A 239 -3.78 0.41 -11.84
CA SER A 239 -4.66 1.56 -12.11
C SER A 239 -4.41 2.18 -13.48
N ILE A 240 -3.14 2.45 -13.82
CA ILE A 240 -2.76 3.00 -15.14
C ILE A 240 -3.20 2.06 -16.25
N LEU A 241 -2.93 0.75 -16.14
CA LEU A 241 -3.30 -0.24 -17.14
C LEU A 241 -4.82 -0.27 -17.34
N TYR A 242 -5.58 -0.37 -16.24
CA TYR A 242 -7.03 -0.37 -16.28
C TYR A 242 -7.58 0.89 -16.95
N LYS A 243 -7.15 2.08 -16.52
CA LYS A 243 -7.58 3.37 -17.08
C LYS A 243 -7.20 3.53 -18.56
N SER A 244 -6.08 2.95 -18.97
CA SER A 244 -5.65 2.94 -20.38
C SER A 244 -6.55 2.08 -21.24
N VAL A 245 -6.96 0.91 -20.74
CA VAL A 245 -7.84 -0.03 -21.45
C VAL A 245 -9.29 0.46 -21.48
N THR A 246 -9.78 1.07 -20.41
CA THR A 246 -11.17 1.54 -20.30
C THR A 246 -11.38 3.00 -20.74
N ALA A 247 -10.31 3.67 -21.19
CA ALA A 247 -10.30 5.11 -21.52
C ALA A 247 -10.86 5.99 -20.37
N GLN A 248 -10.66 5.56 -19.13
CA GLN A 248 -11.18 6.25 -17.95
C GLN A 248 -10.19 7.33 -17.49
N ALA A 249 -10.60 8.58 -17.52
CA ALA A 249 -9.86 9.68 -16.89
C ALA A 249 -10.00 9.61 -15.36
N GLY A 250 -8.93 9.96 -14.64
CA GLY A 250 -8.97 10.06 -13.18
C GLY A 250 -7.60 10.00 -12.53
N LEU A 251 -7.39 10.89 -11.57
CA LEU A 251 -6.21 10.89 -10.71
C LEU A 251 -6.32 9.76 -9.67
N SER A 252 -5.20 9.11 -9.39
CA SER A 252 -5.09 8.14 -8.29
C SER A 252 -4.11 8.64 -7.23
N LEU A 253 -4.51 8.54 -5.97
CA LEU A 253 -3.68 8.86 -4.81
C LEU A 253 -4.18 8.09 -3.60
N GLY A 254 -3.27 7.71 -2.72
CA GLY A 254 -3.55 7.04 -1.45
C GLY A 254 -2.67 5.82 -1.23
N ALA A 255 -2.45 5.50 0.04
CA ALA A 255 -1.72 4.30 0.46
C ALA A 255 -2.49 3.00 0.22
N SER A 256 -3.77 3.11 -0.15
CA SER A 256 -4.73 2.00 -0.14
C SER A 256 -4.30 0.82 -1.01
N GLY A 257 -3.71 1.03 -2.19
CA GLY A 257 -3.17 -0.07 -2.99
C GLY A 257 -2.06 -0.87 -2.29
N ALA A 258 -1.11 -0.18 -1.64
CA ALA A 258 -0.07 -0.83 -0.84
C ALA A 258 -0.64 -1.53 0.39
N ILE A 259 -1.62 -0.90 1.06
CA ILE A 259 -2.33 -1.48 2.20
C ILE A 259 -3.10 -2.74 1.79
N MET A 260 -3.73 -2.75 0.62
CA MET A 260 -4.43 -3.92 0.08
C MET A 260 -3.48 -5.09 -0.14
N ALA A 261 -2.22 -4.85 -0.50
CA ALA A 261 -1.21 -5.91 -0.56
C ALA A 261 -0.88 -6.48 0.82
N ILE A 262 -0.66 -5.62 1.82
CA ILE A 262 -0.39 -6.05 3.20
C ILE A 262 -1.59 -6.82 3.77
N LEU A 263 -2.80 -6.29 3.56
CA LEU A 263 -4.04 -6.93 3.99
C LEU A 263 -4.19 -8.31 3.35
N ALA A 264 -4.05 -8.40 2.02
CA ALA A 264 -4.15 -9.67 1.30
C ALA A 264 -3.09 -10.68 1.76
N TYR A 265 -1.85 -10.23 1.98
CA TYR A 265 -0.78 -11.06 2.52
C TYR A 265 -1.16 -11.63 3.89
N VAL A 266 -1.56 -10.78 4.84
CA VAL A 266 -1.90 -11.21 6.20
C VAL A 266 -3.13 -12.13 6.20
N CYS A 267 -4.19 -11.77 5.47
CA CYS A 267 -5.41 -12.57 5.36
C CYS A 267 -5.15 -13.95 4.74
N ALA A 268 -4.22 -14.05 3.78
CA ALA A 268 -3.84 -15.35 3.20
C ALA A 268 -3.03 -16.21 4.17
N GLN A 269 -2.16 -15.60 4.98
CA GLN A 269 -1.33 -16.32 5.95
C GLN A 269 -2.10 -16.73 7.22
N TYR A 270 -3.13 -15.97 7.59
CA TYR A 270 -3.91 -16.18 8.81
C TYR A 270 -5.42 -16.14 8.54
N PRO A 271 -5.95 -17.02 7.66
CA PRO A 271 -7.32 -16.91 7.14
C PRO A 271 -8.41 -17.07 8.21
N ASP A 272 -8.13 -17.83 9.27
CA ASP A 272 -9.07 -18.10 10.37
C ASP A 272 -9.05 -17.02 11.46
N THR A 273 -8.17 -16.02 11.34
CA THR A 273 -8.13 -14.90 12.29
C THR A 273 -9.41 -14.11 12.20
N GLN A 274 -10.07 -13.93 13.35
CA GLN A 274 -11.30 -13.14 13.43
C GLN A 274 -10.96 -11.65 13.43
N LEU A 275 -11.50 -10.94 12.45
CA LEU A 275 -11.42 -9.49 12.34
C LEU A 275 -12.72 -8.86 12.84
N SER A 276 -12.60 -7.75 13.57
CA SER A 276 -13.73 -6.94 14.04
C SER A 276 -13.84 -5.65 13.24
N ILE A 277 -15.07 -5.17 13.04
CA ILE A 277 -15.30 -3.83 12.48
C ILE A 277 -15.06 -2.80 13.59
N LEU A 278 -14.36 -1.70 13.27
CA LEU A 278 -13.96 -0.63 14.21
C LEU A 278 -15.10 -0.13 15.12
N PHE A 279 -16.36 -0.16 14.67
CA PHE A 279 -17.52 0.32 15.42
C PHE A 279 -18.54 -0.76 15.82
N LEU A 280 -18.30 -2.01 15.45
CA LEU A 280 -19.18 -3.14 15.76
C LEU A 280 -18.32 -4.34 16.19
N PRO A 281 -17.65 -4.28 17.35
CA PRO A 281 -16.73 -5.32 17.79
C PRO A 281 -17.41 -6.68 18.03
N MET A 282 -18.74 -6.67 18.24
CA MET A 282 -19.55 -7.89 18.37
C MET A 282 -19.71 -8.66 17.05
N LEU A 283 -19.49 -8.01 15.91
CA LEU A 283 -19.51 -8.65 14.60
C LEU A 283 -18.07 -8.98 14.20
N THR A 284 -17.78 -10.28 14.16
CA THR A 284 -16.50 -10.80 13.69
C THR A 284 -16.68 -11.65 12.45
N PHE A 285 -15.69 -11.62 11.57
CA PHE A 285 -15.62 -12.46 10.39
C PHE A 285 -14.19 -12.91 10.15
N SER A 286 -14.02 -14.04 9.47
CA SER A 286 -12.69 -14.57 9.20
C SER A 286 -11.94 -13.66 8.22
N ALA A 287 -10.63 -13.49 8.45
CA ALA A 287 -9.77 -12.71 7.58
C ALA A 287 -9.80 -13.21 6.13
N GLY A 288 -9.94 -14.53 5.93
CA GLY A 288 -10.11 -15.14 4.62
C GLY A 288 -11.43 -14.75 3.93
N ALA A 289 -12.54 -14.61 4.67
CA ALA A 289 -13.78 -14.09 4.12
C ALA A 289 -13.67 -12.61 3.78
N ALA A 290 -13.03 -11.83 4.65
CA ALA A 290 -12.80 -10.39 4.47
C ALA A 290 -12.15 -10.08 3.13
N ILE A 291 -11.00 -10.71 2.85
CA ILE A 291 -10.24 -10.42 1.64
C ILE A 291 -11.00 -10.83 0.38
N LYS A 292 -11.74 -11.95 0.41
CA LYS A 292 -12.59 -12.38 -0.72
C LYS A 292 -13.69 -11.38 -1.03
N VAL A 293 -14.38 -10.88 0.01
CA VAL A 293 -15.44 -9.88 -0.14
C VAL A 293 -14.86 -8.57 -0.68
N ILE A 294 -13.77 -8.06 -0.10
CA ILE A 294 -13.15 -6.81 -0.55
C ILE A 294 -12.70 -6.92 -2.02
N MET A 295 -11.98 -7.98 -2.39
CA MET A 295 -11.56 -8.19 -3.77
C MET A 295 -12.75 -8.39 -4.72
N GLY A 296 -13.83 -9.03 -4.28
CA GLY A 296 -15.06 -9.17 -5.05
C GLY A 296 -15.73 -7.83 -5.33
N VAL A 297 -15.77 -6.95 -4.32
CA VAL A 297 -16.28 -5.58 -4.45
C VAL A 297 -15.41 -4.75 -5.41
N ASP A 298 -14.08 -4.84 -5.32
CA ASP A 298 -13.18 -4.14 -6.24
C ASP A 298 -13.29 -4.66 -7.67
N PHE A 299 -13.42 -5.98 -7.84
CA PHE A 299 -13.64 -6.58 -9.15
C PHE A 299 -14.96 -6.12 -9.76
N ALA A 300 -16.05 -6.13 -8.98
CA ALA A 300 -17.34 -5.58 -9.41
C ALA A 300 -17.23 -4.08 -9.73
N GLY A 301 -16.50 -3.31 -8.92
CA GLY A 301 -16.24 -1.90 -9.16
C GLY A 301 -15.50 -1.63 -10.48
N CYS A 302 -14.55 -2.50 -10.85
CA CYS A 302 -13.87 -2.44 -12.16
C CYS A 302 -14.83 -2.78 -13.31
N ILE A 303 -15.67 -3.82 -13.18
CA ILE A 303 -16.61 -4.20 -14.25
C ILE A 303 -17.71 -3.14 -14.43
N LEU A 304 -18.25 -2.62 -13.33
CA LEU A 304 -19.36 -1.67 -13.33
C LEU A 304 -18.90 -0.21 -13.50
N GLY A 305 -17.58 0.04 -13.55
CA GLY A 305 -17.01 1.37 -13.79
C GLY A 305 -17.22 2.35 -12.62
N TRP A 306 -17.25 1.87 -11.37
CA TRP A 306 -17.37 2.72 -10.20
C TRP A 306 -16.14 3.63 -10.05
N LYS A 307 -16.37 4.87 -9.57
CA LYS A 307 -15.35 5.93 -9.50
C LYS A 307 -15.05 6.44 -8.09
N PHE A 308 -15.69 5.88 -7.07
CA PHE A 308 -15.50 6.31 -5.68
C PHE A 308 -14.14 5.88 -5.12
N PHE A 309 -13.61 4.75 -5.59
CA PHE A 309 -12.30 4.21 -5.22
C PHE A 309 -11.50 3.82 -6.47
N ASP A 310 -10.19 3.71 -6.31
CA ASP A 310 -9.33 3.13 -7.35
C ASP A 310 -9.32 1.61 -7.22
N HIS A 311 -10.42 1.00 -7.65
CA HIS A 311 -10.64 -0.44 -7.55
C HIS A 311 -9.55 -1.26 -8.25
N ALA A 312 -9.02 -0.76 -9.37
CA ALA A 312 -7.93 -1.42 -10.09
C ALA A 312 -6.61 -1.37 -9.31
N ALA A 313 -6.30 -0.26 -8.64
CA ALA A 313 -5.17 -0.19 -7.72
C ALA A 313 -5.34 -1.15 -6.54
N HIS A 314 -6.53 -1.22 -5.96
CA HIS A 314 -6.82 -2.12 -4.83
C HIS A 314 -6.66 -3.59 -5.22
N LEU A 315 -7.22 -3.99 -6.36
CA LEU A 315 -7.11 -5.34 -6.88
C LEU A 315 -5.67 -5.69 -7.26
N GLY A 316 -4.95 -4.78 -7.93
CA GLY A 316 -3.54 -4.97 -8.29
C GLY A 316 -2.63 -5.14 -7.05
N GLY A 317 -2.86 -4.31 -6.03
CA GLY A 317 -2.18 -4.43 -4.74
C GLY A 317 -2.49 -5.76 -4.05
N ALA A 318 -3.78 -6.13 -3.95
CA ALA A 318 -4.20 -7.38 -3.34
C ALA A 318 -3.60 -8.62 -4.03
N LEU A 319 -3.62 -8.65 -5.37
CA LEU A 319 -3.01 -9.73 -6.15
C LEU A 319 -1.50 -9.82 -5.92
N PHE A 320 -0.80 -8.69 -5.81
CA PHE A 320 0.62 -8.68 -5.48
C PHE A 320 0.91 -9.16 -4.05
N GLY A 321 0.05 -8.80 -3.09
CA GLY A 321 0.10 -9.31 -1.72
C GLY A 321 -0.10 -10.83 -1.65
N LEU A 322 -1.08 -11.36 -2.38
CA LEU A 322 -1.31 -12.81 -2.51
C LEU A 322 -0.11 -13.51 -3.15
N PHE A 323 0.41 -12.94 -4.25
CA PHE A 323 1.64 -13.45 -4.87
C PHE A 323 2.78 -13.52 -3.86
N TRP A 324 2.98 -12.49 -3.04
CA TRP A 324 4.00 -12.51 -2.00
C TRP A 324 3.72 -13.52 -0.88
N ALA A 325 2.45 -13.77 -0.54
CA ALA A 325 2.08 -14.78 0.44
C ALA A 325 2.51 -16.19 0.00
N PHE A 326 2.34 -16.51 -1.28
CA PHE A 326 2.66 -17.84 -1.82
C PHE A 326 4.13 -18.02 -2.20
N TYR A 327 4.77 -16.98 -2.74
CA TYR A 327 6.11 -17.08 -3.33
C TYR A 327 7.17 -16.22 -2.64
N GLY A 328 6.77 -15.29 -1.76
CA GLY A 328 7.65 -14.28 -1.19
C GLY A 328 8.76 -14.86 -0.33
N ILE A 329 8.55 -15.99 0.35
CA ILE A 329 9.59 -16.66 1.15
C ILE A 329 10.72 -17.15 0.24
N ASP A 330 10.39 -17.88 -0.83
CA ASP A 330 11.37 -18.42 -1.77
C ASP A 330 12.12 -17.30 -2.51
N ILE A 331 11.40 -16.24 -2.89
CA ILE A 331 11.99 -15.06 -3.52
C ILE A 331 12.93 -14.35 -2.54
N TRP A 332 12.52 -14.14 -1.29
CA TRP A 332 13.33 -13.47 -0.28
C TRP A 332 14.62 -14.23 0.03
N GLN A 333 14.58 -15.57 0.03
CA GLN A 333 15.78 -16.39 0.22
C GLN A 333 16.81 -16.23 -0.91
N LYS A 334 16.39 -15.91 -2.14
CA LYS A 334 17.30 -15.66 -3.27
C LYS A 334 18.14 -14.39 -3.11
N ARG A 335 17.90 -13.55 -2.09
CA ARG A 335 18.76 -12.41 -1.78
C ARG A 335 20.13 -12.79 -1.21
N LEU A 336 20.28 -14.01 -0.68
CA LEU A 336 21.48 -14.41 0.07
C LEU A 336 22.79 -14.26 -0.73
N PRO A 337 22.90 -14.71 -2.01
CA PRO A 337 24.13 -14.51 -2.78
C PRO A 337 24.48 -13.03 -2.97
N PHE A 338 23.47 -12.18 -3.15
CA PHE A 338 23.65 -10.74 -3.24
C PHE A 338 24.15 -10.14 -1.91
N VAL A 339 23.56 -10.54 -0.78
CA VAL A 339 23.98 -10.08 0.55
C VAL A 339 25.41 -10.53 0.85
N THR A 340 25.81 -11.76 0.47
CA THR A 340 27.19 -12.23 0.59
C THR A 340 28.14 -11.36 -0.23
N LYS A 341 27.82 -11.10 -1.50
CA LYS A 341 28.63 -10.21 -2.34
C LYS A 341 28.74 -8.79 -1.76
N TYR A 342 27.64 -8.26 -1.22
CA TYR A 342 27.63 -6.97 -0.55
C TYR A 342 28.49 -6.96 0.71
N HIS A 343 28.44 -8.03 1.51
CA HIS A 343 29.28 -8.21 2.68
C HIS A 343 30.77 -8.19 2.33
N ASP A 344 31.18 -8.92 1.31
CA ASP A 344 32.57 -8.99 0.85
C ASP A 344 33.05 -7.63 0.34
N TRP A 345 32.24 -6.96 -0.48
CA TRP A 345 32.53 -5.60 -0.92
C TRP A 345 32.67 -4.63 0.26
N ARG A 346 31.80 -4.72 1.26
CA ARG A 346 31.82 -3.82 2.42
C ARG A 346 33.07 -4.02 3.28
N LYS A 347 33.60 -5.25 3.38
CA LYS A 347 34.86 -5.56 4.07
C LYS A 347 36.06 -4.86 3.43
N THR A 348 36.12 -4.78 2.09
CA THR A 348 37.25 -4.12 1.39
C THR A 348 37.36 -2.62 1.62
N LYS A 349 36.34 -2.00 2.21
CA LYS A 349 36.27 -0.56 2.51
C LYS A 349 36.49 -0.21 3.99
N GLN A 350 36.77 -1.21 4.83
CA GLN A 350 37.21 -1.02 6.22
C GLN A 350 38.73 -1.16 6.25
#